data_AF-A0A8T4WG58-F1
#
_entry.id   AF-A0A8T4WG58-F1
#
_cell.length_a   1.000
_cell.length_b   1.000
_cell.length_c   1.000
_cell.angle_alpha   90.00
_cell.angle_beta   90.00
_cell.angle_gamma   90.00
#
_symmetry.space_group_name_H-M   'P 1'
#
loop_
_entity.id
_entity.type
_entity.pdbx_description
1 polymer ?
#
loop_
_entity_poly.entity_id
_entity_poly.type
_entity_poly.pdbx_seq_one_letter_code
_entity_poly.pdbx_strand_id
1 'polypeptide(L)'
;MENKYMKRFVGRYCKVVTKEPGEKKATVTTGLLEDIDYDDGFIIIDSPQGLGALRISTIIAIKPAKHKQHHKRSLKADSQAVVGIETLIVFIAMVLVAAVTSTVLIQTMDTLQQRARYISDQTIKEVSSGLSISDVIGYTNSNITHVEYIALQVRTTPGSKDMDLSLCTITMLYDKLYALTLNETAAIDIDDKPENMGVFEYVADNISLEGSEFGLFAMHDEDNSLTNTYGINSGDIGLIIINVSGVFNSSGLPPRESLSGTLQPESGMKASFDIVTPAVFRQQTVDFY
;
A
#
# COMPACT_ATOMS: atom_id res chain seq x y z
N MET A 1 -105.50 17.59 -18.04
CA MET A 1 -104.78 16.29 -17.97
C MET A 1 -103.37 16.45 -18.58
N GLU A 2 -102.61 17.47 -18.16
CA GLU A 2 -101.34 17.86 -18.84
C GLU A 2 -100.12 18.03 -17.90
N ASN A 3 -100.27 17.98 -16.57
CA ASN A 3 -99.16 18.33 -15.66
C ASN A 3 -98.22 17.16 -15.27
N LYS A 4 -98.47 15.91 -15.69
CA LYS A 4 -97.68 14.74 -15.23
C LYS A 4 -96.33 14.53 -15.94
N TYR A 5 -95.99 15.30 -16.96
CA TYR A 5 -94.74 15.11 -17.73
C TYR A 5 -93.47 15.53 -16.97
N MET A 6 -93.56 16.49 -16.05
CA MET A 6 -92.40 17.02 -15.34
C MET A 6 -91.79 16.03 -14.32
N LYS A 7 -92.56 15.05 -13.81
CA LYS A 7 -92.06 13.99 -12.92
C LYS A 7 -90.87 13.21 -13.49
N ARG A 8 -90.74 13.12 -14.83
CA ARG A 8 -89.61 12.42 -15.48
C ARG A 8 -88.27 13.13 -15.32
N PHE A 9 -88.30 14.38 -14.88
CA PHE A 9 -87.11 15.19 -14.67
C PHE A 9 -86.63 15.20 -13.22
N VAL A 10 -87.41 14.61 -12.30
CA VAL A 10 -87.02 14.46 -10.89
C VAL A 10 -85.76 13.59 -10.82
N GLY A 11 -84.78 14.03 -10.03
CA GLY A 11 -83.45 13.44 -9.92
C GLY A 11 -82.50 13.77 -11.07
N ARG A 12 -82.85 14.68 -11.99
CA ARG A 12 -81.97 15.12 -13.08
C ARG A 12 -81.61 16.59 -12.97
N TYR A 13 -80.37 16.92 -13.34
CA TYR A 13 -79.94 18.31 -13.47
C TYR A 13 -80.68 18.97 -14.63
N CYS A 14 -81.44 20.01 -14.33
CA CYS A 14 -82.33 20.67 -15.25
C CYS A 14 -82.01 22.16 -15.33
N LYS A 15 -82.22 22.71 -16.52
CA LYS A 15 -82.29 24.15 -16.76
C LYS A 15 -83.77 24.51 -16.81
N VAL A 16 -84.23 25.25 -15.81
CA VAL A 16 -85.61 25.70 -15.67
C VAL A 16 -85.67 27.18 -16.01
N VAL A 17 -86.58 27.54 -16.91
CA VAL A 17 -86.82 28.91 -17.33
C VAL A 17 -88.13 29.38 -16.73
N THR A 18 -88.08 30.37 -15.85
CA THR A 18 -89.23 30.97 -15.19
C THR A 18 -89.46 32.41 -15.66
N LYS A 19 -90.70 32.86 -15.64
CA LYS A 19 -91.09 34.26 -15.88
C LYS A 19 -92.26 34.60 -14.98
N GLU A 20 -92.07 35.58 -14.12
CA GLU A 20 -93.12 36.02 -13.21
C GLU A 20 -94.12 36.96 -13.92
N PRO A 21 -95.40 36.99 -13.50
CA PRO A 21 -96.39 37.88 -14.08
C PRO A 21 -95.98 39.36 -13.89
N GLY A 22 -95.73 40.06 -15.00
CA GLY A 22 -95.30 41.47 -15.01
C GLY A 22 -93.83 41.69 -15.36
N GLU A 23 -92.99 40.65 -15.36
CA GLU A 23 -91.60 40.76 -15.80
C GLU A 23 -91.46 40.69 -17.32
N LYS A 24 -90.63 41.57 -17.89
CA LYS A 24 -90.32 41.58 -19.33
C LYS A 24 -89.31 40.49 -19.73
N LYS A 25 -88.53 39.96 -18.80
CA LYS A 25 -87.46 38.97 -19.04
C LYS A 25 -87.75 37.67 -18.30
N ALA A 26 -87.32 36.56 -18.88
CA ALA A 26 -87.36 35.26 -18.21
C ALA A 26 -86.02 35.02 -17.50
N THR A 27 -86.09 34.44 -16.30
CA THR A 27 -84.93 34.05 -15.49
C THR A 27 -84.67 32.57 -15.69
N VAL A 28 -83.40 32.18 -15.63
CA VAL A 28 -82.99 30.78 -15.81
C VAL A 28 -82.31 30.30 -14.54
N THR A 29 -82.90 29.28 -13.92
CA THR A 29 -82.32 28.56 -12.79
C THR A 29 -81.80 27.21 -13.28
N THR A 30 -80.57 26.87 -12.93
CA THR A 30 -80.00 25.54 -13.19
C THR A 30 -79.74 24.83 -11.88
N GLY A 31 -80.22 23.60 -11.77
CA GLY A 31 -80.04 22.80 -10.56
C GLY A 31 -80.61 21.39 -10.72
N LEU A 32 -80.40 20.56 -9.71
CA LEU A 32 -81.02 19.25 -9.61
C LEU A 32 -82.49 19.43 -9.22
N LEU A 33 -83.41 18.88 -10.01
CA LEU A 33 -84.82 18.85 -9.64
C LEU A 33 -85.04 17.76 -8.59
N GLU A 34 -85.25 18.13 -7.34
CA GLU A 34 -85.37 17.17 -6.23
C GLU A 34 -86.77 16.60 -6.11
N ASP A 35 -87.79 17.46 -6.17
CA ASP A 35 -89.18 17.05 -6.05
C ASP A 35 -90.14 18.02 -6.75
N ILE A 36 -91.36 17.55 -7.01
CA ILE A 36 -92.44 18.35 -7.57
C ILE A 36 -93.71 18.12 -6.75
N ASP A 37 -94.17 19.18 -6.09
CA ASP A 37 -95.46 19.21 -5.42
C ASP A 37 -96.52 19.79 -6.37
N TYR A 38 -97.45 18.95 -6.80
CA TYR A 38 -98.54 19.33 -7.69
C TYR A 38 -99.74 19.91 -6.96
N ASP A 39 -99.89 19.60 -5.67
CA ASP A 39 -101.03 20.03 -4.86
C ASP A 39 -100.81 21.49 -4.43
N ASP A 40 -99.59 21.80 -3.98
CA ASP A 40 -99.18 23.17 -3.62
C ASP A 40 -98.65 24.00 -4.82
N GLY A 41 -98.31 23.34 -5.93
CA GLY A 41 -97.99 23.98 -7.19
C GLY A 41 -96.55 24.54 -7.29
N PHE A 42 -95.57 23.89 -6.66
CA PHE A 42 -94.16 24.28 -6.69
C PHE A 42 -93.23 23.10 -7.04
N ILE A 43 -92.05 23.41 -7.56
CA ILE A 43 -90.95 22.47 -7.77
C ILE A 43 -89.77 22.83 -6.88
N ILE A 44 -89.07 21.83 -6.36
CA ILE A 44 -87.86 22.00 -5.54
C ILE A 44 -86.65 21.77 -6.43
N ILE A 45 -85.77 22.77 -6.50
CA ILE A 45 -84.53 22.72 -7.26
C ILE A 45 -83.36 22.98 -6.32
N ASP A 46 -82.45 22.02 -6.21
CA ASP A 46 -81.16 22.21 -5.59
C ASP A 46 -80.19 22.84 -6.60
N SER A 47 -79.91 24.13 -6.44
CA SER A 47 -78.99 24.88 -7.29
C SER A 47 -77.64 25.06 -6.58
N PRO A 48 -76.58 25.48 -7.29
CA PRO A 48 -75.31 25.82 -6.66
C PRO A 48 -75.39 26.89 -5.55
N GLN A 49 -76.48 27.66 -5.49
CA GLN A 49 -76.74 28.68 -4.48
C GLN A 49 -77.59 28.16 -3.30
N GLY A 50 -78.04 26.90 -3.34
CA GLY A 50 -78.89 26.25 -2.35
C GLY A 50 -80.23 25.76 -2.93
N LEU A 51 -81.04 25.15 -2.05
CA LEU A 51 -82.40 24.69 -2.35
C LEU A 51 -83.34 25.88 -2.58
N GLY A 52 -84.03 25.88 -3.71
CA GLY A 52 -85.04 26.88 -4.05
C GLY A 52 -86.35 26.23 -4.49
N ALA A 53 -87.48 26.82 -4.07
CA ALA A 53 -88.81 26.45 -4.55
C ALA A 53 -89.25 27.41 -5.67
N LEU A 54 -89.64 26.86 -6.83
CA LEU A 54 -90.16 27.64 -7.95
C LEU A 54 -91.61 27.27 -8.23
N ARG A 55 -92.46 28.27 -8.47
CA ARG A 55 -93.88 28.04 -8.74
C ARG A 55 -94.10 27.42 -10.12
N ILE A 56 -94.89 26.36 -10.22
CA ILE A 56 -95.17 25.67 -11.49
C ILE A 56 -95.80 26.64 -12.50
N SER A 57 -96.65 27.56 -12.04
CA SER A 57 -97.33 28.54 -12.90
C SER A 57 -96.40 29.56 -13.57
N THR A 58 -95.17 29.75 -13.06
CA THR A 58 -94.21 30.70 -13.63
C THR A 58 -93.22 30.02 -14.57
N ILE A 59 -93.26 28.69 -14.73
CA ILE A 59 -92.33 27.94 -15.57
C ILE A 59 -92.78 28.01 -17.03
N ILE A 60 -91.92 28.56 -17.89
CA ILE A 60 -92.12 28.56 -19.34
C ILE A 60 -91.61 27.26 -19.96
N ALA A 61 -90.43 26.81 -19.52
CA ALA A 61 -89.77 25.64 -20.10
C ALA A 61 -88.85 24.97 -19.08
N ILE A 62 -88.79 23.64 -19.13
CA ILE A 62 -87.83 22.81 -18.39
C ILE A 62 -87.11 21.87 -19.36
N LYS A 63 -85.78 21.80 -19.28
CA LYS A 63 -84.97 20.90 -20.09
C LYS A 63 -83.86 20.26 -19.26
N PRO A 64 -83.58 18.95 -19.42
CA PRO A 64 -82.41 18.33 -18.80
C PRO A 64 -81.12 18.91 -19.39
N ALA A 65 -80.20 19.32 -18.53
CA ALA A 65 -78.91 19.89 -18.90
C ALA A 65 -77.78 18.96 -18.43
N LYS A 66 -76.79 18.70 -19.29
CA LYS A 66 -75.60 17.93 -18.90
C LYS A 66 -74.71 18.81 -18.02
N HIS A 67 -74.56 18.45 -16.74
CA HIS A 67 -73.64 19.13 -15.84
C HIS A 67 -72.19 18.79 -16.24
N LYS A 68 -71.49 19.73 -16.91
CA LYS A 68 -70.05 19.59 -17.17
C LYS A 68 -69.29 19.90 -15.88
N GLN A 69 -68.94 18.87 -15.10
CA GLN A 69 -68.01 19.04 -13.99
C GLN A 69 -66.63 19.41 -14.55
N HIS A 70 -66.16 20.62 -14.29
CA HIS A 70 -64.75 20.98 -14.50
C HIS A 70 -63.94 20.28 -13.41
N HIS A 71 -63.35 19.14 -13.73
CA HIS A 71 -62.43 18.45 -12.83
C HIS A 71 -61.15 19.29 -12.71
N LYS A 72 -61.00 20.07 -11.62
CA LYS A 72 -59.70 20.62 -11.24
C LYS A 72 -58.76 19.42 -11.02
N ARG A 73 -57.76 19.25 -11.90
CA ARG A 73 -56.69 18.28 -11.69
C ARG A 73 -55.83 18.78 -10.53
N SER A 74 -56.08 18.25 -9.33
CA SER A 74 -55.12 18.31 -8.23
C SER A 74 -53.97 17.36 -8.59
N LEU A 75 -52.75 17.90 -8.65
CA LEU A 75 -51.54 17.09 -8.70
C LEU A 75 -51.47 16.33 -7.38
N LYS A 76 -51.81 15.04 -7.40
CA LYS A 76 -51.53 14.15 -6.28
C LYS A 76 -50.00 14.02 -6.22
N ALA A 77 -49.41 14.27 -5.05
CA ALA A 77 -47.99 14.01 -4.84
C ALA A 77 -47.77 12.50 -5.06
N ASP A 78 -47.04 12.14 -6.12
CA ASP A 78 -46.66 10.75 -6.38
C ASP A 78 -45.62 10.35 -5.34
N SER A 79 -46.08 9.77 -4.23
CA SER A 79 -45.23 9.26 -3.17
C SER A 79 -44.19 8.26 -3.69
N GLN A 80 -44.50 7.54 -4.78
CA GLN A 80 -43.56 6.63 -5.43
C GLN A 80 -42.41 7.37 -6.12
N ALA A 81 -42.66 8.52 -6.75
CA ALA A 81 -41.61 9.32 -7.37
C ALA A 81 -40.70 9.96 -6.30
N VAL A 82 -41.27 10.35 -5.16
CA VAL A 82 -40.52 10.90 -4.01
C VAL A 82 -39.60 9.83 -3.41
N VAL A 83 -40.09 8.61 -3.17
CA VAL A 83 -39.27 7.49 -2.67
C VAL A 83 -38.15 7.15 -3.65
N GLY A 84 -38.42 7.19 -4.96
CA GLY A 84 -37.38 6.98 -5.98
C GLY A 84 -36.24 7.99 -5.89
N ILE A 85 -36.55 9.28 -5.69
CA ILE A 85 -35.54 10.33 -5.52
C ILE A 85 -34.70 10.08 -4.25
N GLU A 86 -35.32 9.70 -3.14
CA GLU A 86 -34.61 9.39 -1.89
C GLU A 86 -33.63 8.22 -2.06
N THR A 87 -34.04 7.14 -2.74
CA THR A 87 -33.14 6.00 -3.02
C THR A 87 -31.95 6.39 -3.90
N LEU A 88 -32.16 7.29 -4.87
CA LEU A 88 -31.10 7.76 -5.76
C LEU A 88 -30.07 8.62 -5.00
N ILE A 89 -30.52 9.44 -4.04
CA ILE A 89 -29.64 10.23 -3.19
C ILE A 89 -28.76 9.30 -2.32
N VAL A 90 -29.36 8.30 -1.69
CA VAL A 90 -28.61 7.33 -0.86
C VAL A 90 -27.64 6.52 -1.72
N PHE A 91 -28.04 6.15 -2.93
CA PHE A 91 -27.18 5.42 -3.86
C PHE A 91 -25.93 6.24 -4.21
N ILE A 92 -26.07 7.51 -4.57
CA ILE A 92 -24.93 8.38 -4.86
C ILE A 92 -24.05 8.56 -3.62
N ALA A 93 -24.66 8.78 -2.45
CA ALA A 93 -23.91 8.94 -1.20
C ALA A 93 -23.08 7.69 -0.86
N MET A 94 -23.66 6.49 -1.01
CA MET A 94 -22.96 5.23 -0.77
C MET A 94 -21.78 5.03 -1.74
N VAL A 95 -21.97 5.37 -3.02
CA VAL A 95 -20.90 5.29 -4.03
C VAL A 95 -19.75 6.26 -3.69
N LEU A 96 -20.04 7.48 -3.25
CA LEU A 96 -19.01 8.44 -2.86
C LEU A 96 -18.21 7.99 -1.63
N VAL A 97 -18.89 7.46 -0.60
CA VAL A 97 -18.21 6.92 0.59
C VAL A 97 -17.36 5.70 0.22
N ALA A 98 -17.88 4.82 -0.63
CA ALA A 98 -17.14 3.66 -1.12
C ALA A 98 -15.88 4.09 -1.90
N ALA A 99 -15.96 5.12 -2.72
CA ALA A 99 -14.82 5.64 -3.49
C ALA A 99 -13.69 6.14 -2.57
N VAL A 100 -14.01 7.00 -1.59
CA VAL A 100 -13.02 7.52 -0.63
C VAL A 100 -12.41 6.39 0.20
N THR A 101 -13.24 5.45 0.65
CA THR A 101 -12.77 4.29 1.44
C THR A 101 -11.84 3.40 0.62
N SER A 102 -12.15 3.17 -0.66
CA SER A 102 -11.34 2.37 -1.57
C SER A 102 -9.96 2.98 -1.80
N THR A 103 -9.88 4.31 -1.96
CA THR A 103 -8.60 5.01 -2.12
C THR A 103 -7.70 4.82 -0.90
N VAL A 104 -8.24 5.02 0.31
CA VAL A 104 -7.47 4.82 1.55
C VAL A 104 -7.04 3.35 1.69
N LEU A 105 -7.94 2.42 1.42
CA LEU A 105 -7.65 0.98 1.47
C LEU A 105 -6.52 0.61 0.50
N ILE A 106 -6.58 1.06 -0.76
CA ILE A 106 -5.52 0.80 -1.74
C ILE A 106 -4.19 1.41 -1.29
N GLN A 107 -4.18 2.66 -0.82
CA GLN A 107 -2.95 3.30 -0.34
C GLN A 107 -2.32 2.54 0.84
N THR A 108 -3.14 2.05 1.77
CA THR A 108 -2.63 1.21 2.86
C THR A 108 -2.08 -0.12 2.34
N MET A 109 -2.72 -0.75 1.35
CA MET A 109 -2.22 -1.97 0.73
C MET A 109 -0.89 -1.74 0.01
N ASP A 110 -0.74 -0.65 -0.73
CA ASP A 110 0.49 -0.34 -1.47
C ASP A 110 1.68 -0.14 -0.52
N THR A 111 1.49 0.63 0.56
CA THR A 111 2.55 0.84 1.57
C THR A 111 2.92 -0.46 2.28
N LEU A 112 1.94 -1.29 2.63
CA LEU A 112 2.17 -2.62 3.21
C LEU A 112 2.91 -3.55 2.24
N GLN A 113 2.54 -3.55 0.95
CA GLN A 113 3.22 -4.35 -0.07
C GLN A 113 4.67 -3.90 -0.30
N GLN A 114 4.92 -2.59 -0.38
CA GLN A 114 6.28 -2.05 -0.50
C GLN A 114 7.13 -2.43 0.71
N ARG A 115 6.58 -2.28 1.93
CA ARG A 115 7.27 -2.68 3.16
C ARG A 115 7.50 -4.18 3.23
N ALA A 116 6.52 -4.99 2.84
CA ALA A 116 6.66 -6.44 2.79
C ALA A 116 7.76 -6.87 1.80
N ARG A 117 7.83 -6.24 0.61
CA ARG A 117 8.90 -6.49 -0.36
C ARG A 117 10.27 -6.08 0.18
N TYR A 118 10.36 -4.91 0.80
CA TYR A 118 11.61 -4.44 1.41
C TYR A 118 12.11 -5.38 2.50
N ILE A 119 11.24 -5.78 3.44
CA ILE A 119 11.59 -6.75 4.49
C ILE A 119 11.96 -8.10 3.87
N SER A 120 11.23 -8.54 2.84
CA SER A 120 11.55 -9.80 2.15
C SER A 120 12.94 -9.74 1.52
N ASP A 121 13.29 -8.67 0.82
CA ASP A 121 14.61 -8.51 0.20
C ASP A 121 15.73 -8.41 1.24
N GLN A 122 15.51 -7.66 2.33
CA GLN A 122 16.44 -7.59 3.45
C GLN A 122 16.62 -8.95 4.14
N THR A 123 15.53 -9.70 4.34
CA THR A 123 15.59 -11.04 4.96
C THR A 123 16.31 -12.01 4.05
N ILE A 124 16.06 -11.97 2.74
CA ILE A 124 16.78 -12.79 1.75
C ILE A 124 18.26 -12.42 1.78
N LYS A 125 18.62 -11.13 1.74
CA LYS A 125 20.02 -10.68 1.84
C LYS A 125 20.67 -11.21 3.13
N GLU A 126 19.98 -11.13 4.25
CA GLU A 126 20.53 -11.53 5.55
C GLU A 126 20.75 -13.05 5.69
N VAL A 127 19.93 -13.88 5.05
CA VAL A 127 20.05 -15.35 5.15
C VAL A 127 20.82 -15.99 4.00
N SER A 128 20.86 -15.35 2.82
CA SER A 128 21.54 -15.88 1.64
C SER A 128 22.94 -15.30 1.44
N SER A 129 23.20 -14.09 1.94
CA SER A 129 24.54 -13.51 1.91
C SER A 129 25.39 -14.02 3.06
N GLY A 130 26.67 -14.17 2.79
CA GLY A 130 27.64 -14.60 3.78
C GLY A 130 29.02 -14.69 3.17
N LEU A 131 30.03 -14.46 3.99
CA LEU A 131 31.42 -14.69 3.63
C LEU A 131 31.82 -16.08 4.14
N SER A 132 32.66 -16.75 3.37
CA SER A 132 33.28 -18.01 3.72
C SER A 132 34.79 -17.84 3.71
N ILE A 133 35.44 -18.36 4.74
CA ILE A 133 36.90 -18.42 4.82
C ILE A 133 37.28 -19.82 4.33
N SER A 134 38.01 -19.92 3.23
CA SER A 134 38.46 -21.20 2.68
C SER A 134 39.74 -21.66 3.37
N ASP A 135 40.76 -20.82 3.33
CA ASP A 135 42.12 -21.15 3.79
C ASP A 135 42.65 -20.08 4.74
N VAL A 136 43.48 -20.49 5.70
CA VAL A 136 44.18 -19.57 6.62
C VAL A 136 45.68 -19.81 6.58
N ILE A 137 46.43 -18.78 6.18
CA ILE A 137 47.87 -18.87 5.96
C ILE A 137 48.59 -17.89 6.88
N GLY A 138 49.60 -18.35 7.62
CA GLY A 138 50.47 -17.53 8.45
C GLY A 138 51.81 -17.23 7.77
N TYR A 139 52.36 -16.05 8.04
CA TYR A 139 53.71 -15.67 7.66
C TYR A 139 54.52 -15.28 8.90
N THR A 140 55.68 -15.92 9.09
CA THR A 140 56.55 -15.72 10.24
C THR A 140 57.59 -14.63 9.99
N ASN A 141 58.10 -14.06 11.08
CA ASN A 141 59.24 -13.16 11.04
C ASN A 141 60.50 -13.82 10.41
N SER A 142 61.48 -13.02 9.98
CA SER A 142 62.80 -13.45 9.49
C SER A 142 63.51 -14.49 10.38
N ASN A 143 63.28 -14.46 11.70
CA ASN A 143 63.86 -15.43 12.64
C ASN A 143 63.05 -16.75 12.79
N ILE A 144 61.90 -16.88 12.13
CA ILE A 144 61.03 -18.08 12.12
C ILE A 144 60.60 -18.52 13.53
N THR A 145 60.37 -17.54 14.41
CA THR A 145 60.00 -17.79 15.83
C THR A 145 58.55 -17.46 16.14
N HIS A 146 57.95 -16.51 15.44
CA HIS A 146 56.60 -15.99 15.67
C HIS A 146 55.91 -15.71 14.34
N VAL A 147 54.59 -15.87 14.31
CA VAL A 147 53.74 -15.49 13.16
C VAL A 147 53.44 -14.00 13.24
N GLU A 148 53.86 -13.26 12.22
CA GLU A 148 53.75 -11.80 12.14
C GLU A 148 52.51 -11.37 11.35
N TYR A 149 52.21 -12.06 10.26
CA TYR A 149 51.03 -11.81 9.44
C TYR A 149 50.16 -13.05 9.32
N ILE A 150 48.85 -12.84 9.22
CA ILE A 150 47.88 -13.87 8.87
C ILE A 150 47.13 -13.40 7.64
N ALA A 151 46.96 -14.28 6.68
CA ALA A 151 46.09 -14.12 5.52
C ALA A 151 44.89 -15.06 5.65
N LEU A 152 43.70 -14.50 5.48
CA LEU A 152 42.45 -15.24 5.38
C LEU A 152 41.99 -15.20 3.92
N GLN A 153 41.95 -16.34 3.25
CA GLN A 153 41.34 -16.41 1.93
C GLN A 153 39.82 -16.39 2.09
N VAL A 154 39.19 -15.39 1.48
CA VAL A 154 37.74 -15.15 1.59
C VAL A 154 37.07 -15.25 0.23
N ARG A 155 35.87 -15.83 0.26
CA ARG A 155 34.96 -15.90 -0.88
C ARG A 155 33.53 -15.67 -0.40
N THR A 156 32.73 -15.08 -1.25
CA THR A 156 31.27 -15.06 -1.13
C THR A 156 30.67 -16.48 -1.13
N THR A 157 29.66 -16.70 -0.29
CA THR A 157 28.89 -17.96 -0.30
C THR A 157 28.03 -18.01 -1.57
N PRO A 158 27.86 -19.18 -2.22
CA PRO A 158 27.00 -19.27 -3.40
C PRO A 158 25.59 -18.73 -3.14
N GLY A 159 25.10 -17.85 -4.01
CA GLY A 159 23.78 -17.21 -3.85
C GLY A 159 23.78 -15.95 -2.97
N SER A 160 24.94 -15.48 -2.51
CA SER A 160 25.06 -14.15 -1.94
C SER A 160 24.88 -13.09 -3.02
N LYS A 161 24.36 -11.93 -2.62
CA LYS A 161 24.57 -10.69 -3.37
C LYS A 161 25.99 -10.17 -3.10
N ASP A 162 26.43 -9.22 -3.90
CA ASP A 162 27.70 -8.53 -3.70
C ASP A 162 27.78 -7.94 -2.29
N MET A 163 28.96 -8.04 -1.69
CA MET A 163 29.19 -7.65 -0.30
C MET A 163 30.30 -6.63 -0.23
N ASP A 164 30.11 -5.59 0.58
CA ASP A 164 31.13 -4.57 0.80
C ASP A 164 32.02 -4.99 1.99
N LEU A 165 33.32 -5.10 1.73
CA LEU A 165 34.34 -5.44 2.72
C LEU A 165 34.77 -4.23 3.56
N SER A 166 34.52 -3.00 3.11
CA SER A 166 34.84 -1.78 3.89
C SER A 166 34.01 -1.68 5.17
N LEU A 167 32.76 -2.15 5.12
CA LEU A 167 31.85 -2.23 6.26
C LEU A 167 32.03 -3.51 7.09
N CYS A 168 32.93 -4.41 6.65
CA CYS A 168 33.19 -5.65 7.35
C CYS A 168 34.11 -5.40 8.56
N THR A 169 33.82 -6.09 9.65
CA THR A 169 34.63 -6.02 10.88
C THR A 169 35.14 -7.41 11.24
N ILE A 170 36.42 -7.47 11.60
CA ILE A 170 37.03 -8.71 12.09
C ILE A 170 37.20 -8.59 13.58
N THR A 171 36.71 -9.56 14.33
CA THR A 171 37.00 -9.67 15.76
C THR A 171 37.92 -10.85 16.00
N MET A 172 39.06 -10.62 16.63
CA MET A 172 40.01 -11.66 17.01
C MET A 172 40.06 -11.80 18.54
N LEU A 173 40.12 -13.04 19.00
CA LEU A 173 40.21 -13.41 20.41
C LEU A 173 41.50 -14.20 20.64
N TYR A 174 42.38 -13.60 21.44
CA TYR A 174 43.60 -14.22 21.95
C TYR A 174 43.65 -14.05 23.47
N ASP A 175 44.47 -13.13 23.99
CA ASP A 175 44.47 -12.71 25.40
C ASP A 175 43.43 -11.59 25.67
N LYS A 176 43.13 -10.81 24.63
CA LYS A 176 42.11 -9.75 24.62
C LYS A 176 41.25 -9.88 23.38
N LEU A 177 40.12 -9.16 23.37
CA LEU A 177 39.30 -8.98 22.18
C LEU A 177 39.83 -7.80 21.37
N TYR A 178 40.18 -8.06 20.12
CA TYR A 178 40.61 -7.07 19.14
C TYR A 178 39.55 -6.94 18.06
N ALA A 179 39.27 -5.71 17.64
CA ALA A 179 38.37 -5.42 16.51
C ALA A 179 39.17 -4.69 15.44
N LEU A 180 39.04 -5.13 14.19
CA LEU A 180 39.78 -4.61 13.05
C LEU A 180 38.81 -4.12 11.97
N THR A 181 39.17 -3.01 11.35
CA THR A 181 38.47 -2.38 10.22
C THR A 181 39.33 -2.40 8.97
N LEU A 182 38.72 -2.27 7.79
CA LEU A 182 39.48 -2.22 6.54
C LEU A 182 40.32 -0.94 6.48
N ASN A 183 41.58 -1.06 6.05
CA ASN A 183 42.34 0.08 5.56
C ASN A 183 42.13 0.20 4.04
N GLU A 184 41.41 1.25 3.64
CA GLU A 184 41.06 1.53 2.24
C GLU A 184 42.27 1.76 1.33
N THR A 185 43.40 2.20 1.89
CA THR A 185 44.66 2.41 1.14
C THR A 185 45.45 1.10 0.98
N ALA A 186 45.09 0.05 1.72
CA ALA A 186 45.74 -1.25 1.72
C ALA A 186 45.02 -2.28 0.83
N ALA A 187 44.28 -1.82 -0.19
CA ALA A 187 43.68 -2.68 -1.20
C ALA A 187 44.62 -2.79 -2.42
N ILE A 188 45.10 -4.01 -2.67
CA ILE A 188 46.12 -4.27 -3.68
C ILE A 188 45.66 -5.41 -4.59
N ASP A 189 45.91 -5.27 -5.89
CA ASP A 189 45.69 -6.35 -6.84
C ASP A 189 46.92 -7.26 -6.96
N ILE A 190 46.69 -8.55 -7.26
CA ILE A 190 47.77 -9.48 -7.58
C ILE A 190 48.61 -9.02 -8.78
N ASP A 191 47.99 -8.30 -9.72
CA ASP A 191 48.66 -7.75 -10.91
C ASP A 191 49.64 -6.61 -10.57
N ASP A 192 49.47 -5.93 -9.42
CA ASP A 192 50.40 -4.89 -8.95
C ASP A 192 51.69 -5.47 -8.32
N LYS A 193 51.67 -6.77 -8.00
CA LYS A 193 52.80 -7.45 -7.39
C LYS A 193 53.82 -7.86 -8.45
N PRO A 194 55.12 -7.52 -8.30
CA PRO A 194 56.16 -8.00 -9.20
C PRO A 194 56.27 -9.53 -9.17
N GLU A 195 56.55 -10.16 -10.32
CA GLU A 195 56.53 -11.62 -10.52
C GLU A 195 57.46 -12.39 -9.55
N ASN A 196 58.56 -11.78 -9.11
CA ASN A 196 59.61 -12.43 -8.30
C ASN A 196 59.41 -12.35 -6.78
N MET A 197 58.35 -11.71 -6.30
CA MET A 197 58.11 -11.48 -4.87
C MET A 197 56.89 -12.25 -4.36
N GLY A 198 56.95 -12.75 -3.12
CA GLY A 198 55.79 -13.37 -2.46
C GLY A 198 54.72 -12.34 -2.06
N VAL A 199 53.47 -12.77 -1.88
CA VAL A 199 52.37 -11.85 -1.47
C VAL A 199 52.67 -11.20 -0.11
N PHE A 200 53.12 -11.98 0.87
CA PHE A 200 53.47 -11.46 2.20
C PHE A 200 54.69 -10.54 2.20
N GLU A 201 55.68 -10.81 1.35
CA GLU A 201 56.86 -9.95 1.20
C GLU A 201 56.45 -8.59 0.62
N TYR A 202 55.64 -8.61 -0.44
CA TYR A 202 55.13 -7.39 -1.08
C TYR A 202 54.30 -6.54 -0.11
N VAL A 203 53.47 -7.20 0.69
CA VAL A 203 52.62 -6.52 1.68
C VAL A 203 53.44 -5.92 2.81
N ALA A 204 54.48 -6.61 3.29
CA ALA A 204 55.38 -6.08 4.31
C ALA A 204 56.16 -4.84 3.81
N ASP A 205 56.52 -4.79 2.53
CA ASP A 205 57.30 -3.68 1.96
C ASP A 205 56.45 -2.47 1.54
N ASN A 206 55.19 -2.69 1.12
CA ASN A 206 54.36 -1.65 0.50
C ASN A 206 53.14 -1.22 1.33
N ILE A 207 52.71 -2.02 2.31
CA ILE A 207 51.52 -1.74 3.11
C ILE A 207 51.90 -1.56 4.58
N SER A 208 51.57 -0.39 5.14
CA SER A 208 51.62 -0.15 6.58
C SER A 208 50.25 -0.40 7.20
N LEU A 209 50.05 -1.61 7.75
CA LEU A 209 48.84 -1.95 8.52
C LEU A 209 49.03 -1.56 9.99
N GLU A 210 48.20 -0.65 10.49
CA GLU A 210 48.16 -0.31 11.91
C GLU A 210 47.48 -1.42 12.75
N GLY A 211 47.67 -1.40 14.08
CA GLY A 211 47.20 -2.47 14.97
C GLY A 211 45.67 -2.61 15.12
N SER A 212 44.87 -1.82 14.41
CA SER A 212 43.40 -1.94 14.38
C SER A 212 42.86 -2.09 12.96
N GLU A 213 43.72 -2.42 12.01
CA GLU A 213 43.37 -2.45 10.59
C GLU A 213 43.71 -3.78 9.93
N PHE A 214 42.95 -4.14 8.91
CA PHE A 214 43.28 -5.23 8.00
C PHE A 214 43.39 -4.70 6.57
N GLY A 215 44.27 -5.33 5.78
CA GLY A 215 44.45 -5.07 4.35
C GLY A 215 43.68 -6.04 3.49
N LEU A 216 43.48 -5.68 2.24
CA LEU A 216 42.80 -6.49 1.25
C LEU A 216 43.72 -6.74 0.06
N PHE A 217 43.86 -7.99 -0.32
CA PHE A 217 44.63 -8.39 -1.49
C PHE A 217 43.72 -9.18 -2.43
N ALA A 218 43.45 -8.65 -3.62
CA ALA A 218 42.66 -9.34 -4.63
C ALA A 218 43.52 -10.41 -5.30
N MET A 219 43.15 -11.69 -5.17
CA MET A 219 43.85 -12.79 -5.82
C MET A 219 43.23 -13.13 -7.18
N HIS A 220 41.91 -12.99 -7.28
CA HIS A 220 41.17 -13.15 -8.51
C HIS A 220 40.04 -12.12 -8.51
N ASP A 221 40.14 -11.15 -9.40
CA ASP A 221 39.18 -10.07 -9.59
C ASP A 221 39.21 -9.69 -11.09
N GLU A 222 38.13 -9.96 -11.82
CA GLU A 222 38.07 -9.66 -13.26
C GLU A 222 37.59 -8.22 -13.52
N ASP A 223 36.81 -7.65 -12.60
CA ASP A 223 36.16 -6.34 -12.75
C ASP A 223 36.78 -5.23 -11.90
N ASN A 224 37.85 -5.53 -11.15
CA ASN A 224 38.54 -4.63 -10.23
C ASN A 224 37.59 -4.08 -9.14
N SER A 225 36.59 -4.87 -8.73
CA SER A 225 35.62 -4.47 -7.72
C SER A 225 36.19 -4.45 -6.30
N LEU A 226 37.15 -5.33 -6.00
CA LEU A 226 37.78 -5.43 -4.67
C LEU A 226 38.72 -4.25 -4.40
N THR A 227 39.40 -3.75 -5.42
CA THR A 227 40.38 -2.66 -5.28
C THR A 227 39.74 -1.29 -5.31
N ASN A 228 38.74 -1.07 -6.17
CA ASN A 228 38.12 0.25 -6.33
C ASN A 228 36.92 0.50 -5.41
N THR A 229 36.10 -0.52 -5.18
CA THR A 229 34.82 -0.39 -4.45
C THR A 229 34.80 -1.24 -3.18
N TYR A 230 35.85 -2.04 -2.93
CA TYR A 230 35.91 -2.99 -1.82
C TYR A 230 34.76 -4.00 -1.82
N GLY A 231 34.09 -4.14 -2.97
CA GLY A 231 33.01 -5.08 -3.16
C GLY A 231 33.58 -6.43 -3.56
N ILE A 232 33.10 -7.51 -2.93
CA ILE A 232 33.38 -8.88 -3.35
C ILE A 232 32.14 -9.44 -4.04
N ASN A 233 32.30 -9.85 -5.29
CA ASN A 233 31.23 -10.41 -6.12
C ASN A 233 31.24 -11.96 -6.09
N SER A 234 30.38 -12.59 -6.90
CA SER A 234 30.38 -14.03 -7.12
C SER A 234 31.42 -14.45 -8.16
N GLY A 235 32.58 -14.90 -7.70
CA GLY A 235 33.67 -15.36 -8.57
C GLY A 235 35.01 -14.91 -8.04
N ASP A 236 35.01 -13.75 -7.39
CA ASP A 236 36.20 -13.18 -6.80
C ASP A 236 36.76 -14.01 -5.66
N ILE A 237 38.07 -13.92 -5.50
CA ILE A 237 38.81 -14.47 -4.38
C ILE A 237 39.64 -13.33 -3.79
N GLY A 238 39.26 -12.92 -2.59
CA GLY A 238 40.00 -11.95 -1.81
C GLY A 238 40.87 -12.64 -0.77
N LEU A 239 41.96 -11.99 -0.39
CA LEU A 239 42.83 -12.40 0.69
C LEU A 239 42.92 -11.25 1.68
N ILE A 240 42.37 -11.45 2.87
CA ILE A 240 42.41 -10.44 3.94
C ILE A 240 43.68 -10.63 4.72
N ILE A 241 44.50 -9.59 4.82
CA ILE A 241 45.80 -9.62 5.49
C ILE A 241 45.73 -8.87 6.80
N ILE A 242 46.20 -9.51 7.87
CA ILE A 242 46.20 -8.97 9.21
C ILE A 242 47.63 -8.98 9.74
N ASN A 243 48.11 -7.81 10.18
CA ASN A 243 49.38 -7.71 10.89
C ASN A 243 49.19 -8.02 12.38
N VAL A 244 49.43 -9.28 12.76
CA VAL A 244 49.23 -9.78 14.13
C VAL A 244 50.22 -9.16 15.11
N SER A 245 51.45 -8.90 14.67
CA SER A 245 52.47 -8.22 15.48
C SER A 245 52.03 -6.80 15.86
N GLY A 246 51.53 -6.04 14.86
CA GLY A 246 50.97 -4.70 15.06
C GLY A 246 49.73 -4.71 15.95
N VAL A 247 48.81 -5.66 15.74
CA VAL A 247 47.55 -5.75 16.52
C VAL A 247 47.82 -6.06 17.99
N PHE A 248 48.75 -6.97 18.27
CA PHE A 248 49.08 -7.36 19.64
C PHE A 248 50.09 -6.42 20.31
N ASN A 249 50.67 -5.47 19.58
CA ASN A 249 51.83 -4.68 20.02
C ASN A 249 52.94 -5.58 20.60
N SER A 250 53.19 -6.72 19.94
CA SER A 250 54.12 -7.76 20.39
C SER A 250 54.87 -8.34 19.19
N SER A 251 55.79 -9.28 19.39
CA SER A 251 56.53 -9.93 18.29
C SER A 251 55.69 -10.86 17.41
N GLY A 252 54.37 -10.90 17.58
CA GLY A 252 53.45 -11.79 16.87
C GLY A 252 53.03 -13.00 17.69
N LEU A 253 52.37 -13.96 17.05
CA LEU A 253 51.84 -15.15 17.71
C LEU A 253 52.94 -16.21 17.93
N PRO A 254 53.23 -16.64 19.17
CA PRO A 254 54.27 -17.64 19.43
C PRO A 254 53.81 -19.07 19.07
N PRO A 255 54.72 -20.06 19.09
CA PRO A 255 54.39 -21.47 18.84
C PRO A 255 53.48 -22.04 19.95
N ARG A 256 52.58 -22.96 19.59
CA ARG A 256 51.61 -23.66 20.48
C ARG A 256 50.51 -22.79 21.08
N GLU A 257 50.16 -21.69 20.42
CA GLU A 257 49.08 -20.82 20.84
C GLU A 257 47.87 -20.94 19.91
N SER A 258 46.68 -20.72 20.46
CA SER A 258 45.43 -20.71 19.71
C SER A 258 44.94 -19.29 19.48
N LEU A 259 44.53 -18.98 18.26
CA LEU A 259 43.89 -17.72 17.89
C LEU A 259 42.54 -18.03 17.24
N SER A 260 41.47 -17.44 17.77
CA SER A 260 40.15 -17.55 17.16
C SER A 260 39.67 -16.18 16.69
N GLY A 261 38.83 -16.15 15.67
CA GLY A 261 38.27 -14.90 15.18
C GLY A 261 37.00 -15.10 14.37
N THR A 262 36.27 -14.00 14.19
CA THR A 262 35.10 -13.96 13.34
C THR A 262 35.14 -12.76 12.41
N LEU A 263 34.81 -12.98 11.15
CA LEU A 263 34.62 -12.00 10.10
C LEU A 263 33.12 -11.72 9.99
N GLN A 264 32.71 -10.53 10.40
CA GLN A 264 31.31 -10.10 10.40
C GLN A 264 31.08 -9.07 9.28
N PRO A 265 30.34 -9.43 8.23
CA PRO A 265 29.91 -8.47 7.21
C PRO A 265 28.76 -7.59 7.71
N GLU A 266 28.44 -6.52 6.94
CA GLU A 266 27.31 -5.61 7.21
C GLU A 266 25.96 -6.33 7.26
N SER A 267 25.76 -7.30 6.35
CA SER A 267 24.57 -8.14 6.27
C SER A 267 24.97 -9.53 5.82
N GLY A 268 24.34 -10.54 6.41
CA GLY A 268 24.63 -11.93 6.13
C GLY A 268 25.32 -12.67 7.26
N MET A 269 25.65 -13.93 6.98
CA MET A 269 26.29 -14.81 7.94
C MET A 269 27.75 -14.41 8.19
N LYS A 270 28.16 -14.49 9.47
CA LYS A 270 29.55 -14.36 9.87
C LYS A 270 30.36 -15.60 9.54
N ALA A 271 31.60 -15.39 9.13
CA ALA A 271 32.58 -16.47 9.04
C ALA A 271 33.38 -16.53 10.35
N SER A 272 33.81 -17.71 10.76
CA SER A 272 34.69 -17.89 11.89
C SER A 272 35.92 -18.68 11.48
N PHE A 273 37.06 -18.34 12.05
CA PHE A 273 38.29 -19.12 11.93
C PHE A 273 38.85 -19.41 13.33
N ASP A 274 39.51 -20.55 13.46
CA ASP A 274 40.20 -20.96 14.68
C ASP A 274 41.48 -21.68 14.27
N ILE A 275 42.61 -21.14 14.68
CA ILE A 275 43.93 -21.64 14.31
C ILE A 275 44.73 -21.97 15.56
N VAL A 276 45.61 -22.97 15.44
CA VAL A 276 46.58 -23.33 16.48
C VAL A 276 47.95 -23.39 15.86
N THR A 277 48.90 -22.62 16.40
CA THR A 277 50.26 -22.60 15.88
C THR A 277 51.02 -23.88 16.20
N PRO A 278 51.80 -24.44 15.24
CA PRO A 278 52.62 -25.61 15.48
C PRO A 278 53.70 -25.33 16.52
N ALA A 279 54.27 -26.39 17.10
CA ALA A 279 55.31 -26.27 18.13
C ALA A 279 56.64 -25.70 17.61
N VAL A 280 56.91 -25.84 16.31
CA VAL A 280 58.10 -25.32 15.64
C VAL A 280 57.73 -24.91 14.23
N PHE A 281 58.11 -23.71 13.82
CA PHE A 281 57.99 -23.25 12.44
C PHE A 281 59.18 -23.74 11.62
N ARG A 282 58.92 -24.39 10.47
CA ARG A 282 59.99 -24.93 9.59
C ARG A 282 60.28 -24.02 8.40
N GLN A 283 59.31 -23.21 8.01
CA GLN A 283 59.32 -22.32 6.85
C GLN A 283 58.69 -21.00 7.26
N GLN A 284 58.94 -19.95 6.47
CA GLN A 284 58.35 -18.63 6.73
C GLN A 284 56.85 -18.61 6.52
N THR A 285 56.35 -19.38 5.55
CA THR A 285 54.92 -19.55 5.33
C THR A 285 54.45 -20.82 6.02
N VAL A 286 53.35 -20.71 6.75
CA VAL A 286 52.74 -21.80 7.52
C VAL A 286 51.28 -21.90 7.10
N ASP A 287 50.89 -23.07 6.66
CA ASP A 287 49.50 -23.38 6.35
C ASP A 287 48.80 -23.90 7.62
N PHE A 288 47.63 -23.36 7.97
CA PHE A 288 46.86 -23.79 9.13
C PHE A 288 45.76 -24.77 8.74
N TYR A 289 45.01 -24.45 7.68
CA TYR A 289 44.07 -25.34 6.99
C TYR A 289 43.53 -24.66 5.73
#